data_AF-A0AAF0KDL9-F1
#
_entry.id   AF-A0AAF0KDL9-F1
#
_cell.length_a   1.000
_cell.length_b   1.000
_cell.length_c   1.000
_cell.angle_alpha   90.00
_cell.angle_beta   90.00
_cell.angle_gamma   90.00
#
_symmetry.space_group_name_H-M   'P 1'
#
loop_
_entity.id
_entity.type
_entity.pdbx_description
1 polymer ?
#
loop_
_entity_poly.entity_id
_entity_poly.type
_entity_poly.pdbx_seq_one_letter_code
_entity_poly.pdbx_strand_id
1 'polypeptide(L)'
;MTSAIHNPFLESLKKALHREASQVGFLAIEDVDRVFALIPAASPVAWYWEDDTGCFHMTMDRPDVVQMAAVVNREPKPLYPAPLEASRFFGNAQNMTVNVPPGALAEFTEYFARNYPGPDTVIYNPYWHAPKIFRAAINAFASQEQGADDWSAEEKLTAEEAWQTLCETPDITSPEEYPDHALITFEQLRSYMERAAPVCVEKTGSETCPICLTAFKLGDVLRPRPNAPGPVHAACLESKPDIDRETGKIIVETLPTFLYGEPAPATAIRVVTS
;
A
#
# COMPACT_ATOMS: atom_id res chain seq x y z
N MET A 1 -2.62 -23.91 41.39
CA MET A 1 -1.87 -24.99 40.71
C MET A 1 -2.44 -25.12 39.31
N THR A 2 -2.03 -24.26 38.39
CA THR A 2 -2.46 -24.29 36.99
C THR A 2 -1.53 -25.23 36.21
N SER A 3 -2.04 -26.42 35.89
CA SER A 3 -1.36 -27.35 35.01
C SER A 3 -1.33 -26.76 33.59
N ALA A 4 -0.14 -26.54 33.04
CA ALA A 4 0.02 -26.09 31.67
C ALA A 4 -0.54 -27.15 30.71
N ILE A 5 -1.40 -26.73 29.78
CA ILE A 5 -1.98 -27.59 28.75
C ILE A 5 -0.85 -28.00 27.81
N HIS A 6 -0.48 -29.29 27.85
CA HIS A 6 0.51 -29.87 26.97
C HIS A 6 -0.03 -29.89 25.53
N ASN A 7 0.60 -29.12 24.63
CA ASN A 7 0.20 -29.03 23.22
C ASN A 7 1.19 -29.85 22.35
N PRO A 8 0.81 -31.06 21.91
CA PRO A 8 1.70 -31.96 21.16
C PRO A 8 2.04 -31.45 19.74
N PHE A 9 1.29 -30.48 19.22
CA PHE A 9 1.58 -29.83 17.95
C PHE A 9 2.83 -28.93 18.06
N LEU A 10 2.92 -28.14 19.14
CA LEU A 10 4.10 -27.29 19.39
C LEU A 10 5.36 -28.13 19.59
N GLU A 11 5.26 -29.28 20.24
CA GLU A 11 6.39 -30.20 20.40
C GLU A 11 6.81 -30.87 19.09
N SER A 12 5.87 -31.12 18.18
CA SER A 12 6.18 -31.65 16.84
C SER A 12 6.83 -30.59 15.95
N LEU A 13 6.37 -29.34 16.04
CA LEU A 13 6.95 -28.20 15.34
C LEU A 13 8.39 -27.91 15.80
N LYS A 14 8.63 -27.91 17.12
CA LYS A 14 9.98 -27.78 17.70
C LYS A 14 10.93 -28.87 17.20
N LYS A 15 10.47 -30.12 17.11
CA LYS A 15 11.27 -31.24 16.60
C LYS A 15 11.59 -31.12 15.11
N ALA A 16 10.65 -30.61 14.30
CA ALA A 16 10.88 -30.37 12.88
C ALA A 16 11.93 -29.27 12.66
N LEU A 17 11.79 -28.15 13.37
CA LEU A 17 12.74 -27.02 13.31
C LEU A 17 14.16 -27.43 13.78
N HIS A 18 14.28 -28.26 14.82
CA HIS A 18 15.58 -28.77 15.25
C HIS A 18 16.24 -29.72 14.23
N ARG A 19 15.45 -30.54 13.52
CA ARG A 19 15.97 -31.45 12.49
C ARG A 19 16.55 -30.69 11.31
N GLU A 20 15.90 -29.61 10.86
CA GLU A 20 16.40 -28.80 9.75
C GLU A 20 17.61 -27.95 10.17
N ALA A 21 17.59 -27.35 11.36
CA ALA A 21 18.75 -26.58 11.87
C ALA A 21 20.04 -27.43 11.94
N SER A 22 19.91 -28.73 12.23
CA SER A 22 21.04 -29.67 12.25
C SER A 22 21.58 -30.05 10.87
N GLN A 23 20.81 -29.85 9.78
CA GLN A 23 21.23 -30.20 8.42
C GLN A 23 22.00 -29.07 7.70
N VAL A 24 21.82 -27.82 8.13
CA VAL A 24 22.36 -26.64 7.41
C VAL A 24 23.57 -26.00 8.10
N GLY A 25 24.11 -26.60 9.17
CA GLY A 25 25.31 -26.08 9.83
C GLY A 25 25.14 -24.67 10.40
N PHE A 26 23.91 -24.30 10.79
CA PHE A 26 23.64 -23.02 11.44
C PHE A 26 23.99 -23.11 12.93
N LEU A 27 24.78 -22.14 13.40
CA LEU A 27 25.10 -21.95 14.82
C LEU A 27 23.83 -21.99 15.66
N ALA A 28 23.87 -22.72 16.77
CA ALA A 28 22.77 -22.92 17.70
C ALA A 28 22.10 -21.59 18.09
N ILE A 29 20.86 -21.41 17.63
CA ILE A 29 19.97 -20.39 18.18
C ILE A 29 19.37 -21.03 19.44
N GLU A 30 20.03 -20.83 20.57
CA GLU A 30 19.55 -21.32 21.89
C GLU A 30 18.33 -20.55 22.41
N ASP A 31 17.77 -19.64 21.62
CA ASP A 31 16.68 -18.78 22.07
C ASP A 31 15.75 -18.39 20.91
N VAL A 32 14.85 -19.32 20.57
CA VAL A 32 13.78 -19.11 19.58
C VAL A 32 12.88 -17.93 19.98
N ASP A 33 12.70 -17.68 21.29
CA ASP A 33 11.94 -16.55 21.80
C ASP A 33 12.61 -15.21 21.46
N ARG A 34 13.95 -15.19 21.36
CA ARG A 34 14.72 -14.03 20.89
C ARG A 34 14.59 -13.75 19.40
N VAL A 35 14.39 -14.77 18.57
CA VAL A 35 14.18 -14.60 17.12
C VAL A 35 12.81 -13.98 16.85
N PHE A 36 11.77 -14.37 17.60
CA PHE A 36 10.47 -13.71 17.54
C PHE A 36 10.51 -12.27 18.07
N ALA A 37 11.42 -11.96 19.00
CA ALA A 37 11.65 -10.59 19.47
C ALA A 37 12.42 -9.69 18.48
N LEU A 38 12.98 -10.26 17.39
CA LEU A 38 13.83 -9.56 16.41
C LEU A 38 13.18 -9.32 15.05
N ILE A 39 11.95 -9.79 14.83
CA ILE A 39 11.13 -9.30 13.72
C ILE A 39 10.66 -7.91 14.13
N PRO A 40 10.98 -6.82 13.41
CA PRO A 40 10.39 -5.53 13.72
C PRO A 40 8.88 -5.71 13.70
N ALA A 41 8.25 -5.52 14.87
CA ALA A 41 6.84 -5.81 15.08
C ALA A 41 6.05 -5.14 13.96
N ALA A 42 5.52 -5.94 13.03
CA ALA A 42 4.65 -5.41 11.99
C ALA A 42 3.51 -4.68 12.71
N SER A 43 3.24 -3.43 12.32
CA SER A 43 2.10 -2.71 12.86
C SER A 43 0.84 -3.59 12.66
N PRO A 44 -0.02 -3.71 13.68
CA PRO A 44 -1.27 -4.45 13.53
C PRO A 44 -2.06 -3.88 12.35
N VAL A 45 -2.62 -4.77 11.53
CA VAL A 45 -3.42 -4.41 10.34
C VAL A 45 -4.87 -4.09 10.69
N ALA A 46 -5.29 -4.49 11.89
CA ALA A 46 -6.57 -4.12 12.47
C ALA A 46 -6.54 -4.28 13.99
N TRP A 47 -7.58 -3.79 14.64
CA TRP A 47 -7.86 -4.02 16.06
C TRP A 47 -9.27 -4.55 16.20
N TYR A 48 -9.50 -5.41 17.19
CA TYR A 48 -10.82 -5.95 17.48
C TYR A 48 -11.14 -6.01 18.97
N TRP A 49 -12.43 -5.99 19.32
CA TRP A 49 -12.91 -6.24 20.68
C TRP A 49 -14.32 -6.84 20.63
N GLU A 50 -14.75 -7.41 21.76
CA GLU A 50 -16.10 -7.96 21.95
C GLU A 50 -16.77 -7.16 23.06
N ASP A 51 -17.97 -6.65 22.82
CA ASP A 51 -18.72 -5.89 23.82
C ASP A 51 -19.53 -6.82 24.75
N ASP A 52 -20.23 -6.23 25.72
CA ASP A 52 -21.02 -7.00 26.71
C ASP A 52 -22.27 -7.68 26.11
N THR A 53 -22.60 -7.41 24.85
CA THR A 53 -23.66 -8.11 24.11
C THR A 53 -23.14 -9.31 23.32
N GLY A 54 -21.83 -9.55 23.33
CA GLY A 54 -21.17 -10.57 22.50
C GLY A 54 -20.93 -10.10 21.06
N CYS A 55 -21.18 -8.84 20.73
CA CYS A 55 -20.93 -8.33 19.40
C CYS A 55 -19.44 -8.07 19.18
N PHE A 56 -18.94 -8.58 18.05
CA PHE A 56 -17.56 -8.39 17.61
C PHE A 56 -17.40 -7.10 16.80
N HIS A 57 -16.49 -6.24 17.23
CA HIS A 57 -16.15 -4.98 16.57
C HIS A 57 -14.73 -5.05 16.02
N MET A 58 -14.52 -4.54 14.81
CA MET A 58 -13.20 -4.49 14.16
C MET A 58 -13.00 -3.18 13.42
N THR A 59 -11.78 -2.64 13.48
CA THR A 59 -11.40 -1.43 12.73
C THR A 59 -9.97 -1.58 12.20
N MET A 60 -9.75 -1.15 10.97
CA MET A 60 -8.49 -1.37 10.24
C MET A 60 -7.49 -0.23 10.43
N ASP A 61 -7.96 0.99 10.77
CA ASP A 61 -7.07 2.15 10.68
C ASP A 61 -7.59 3.37 11.45
N ARG A 62 -7.56 3.33 12.79
CA ARG A 62 -7.83 4.54 13.57
C ARG A 62 -6.99 4.72 14.83
N PRO A 63 -6.50 5.95 15.08
CA PRO A 63 -5.83 6.31 16.34
C PRO A 63 -6.78 6.34 17.54
N ASP A 64 -8.10 6.29 17.33
CA ASP A 64 -9.13 6.34 18.38
C ASP A 64 -9.57 4.97 18.91
N VAL A 65 -8.96 3.86 18.47
CA VAL A 65 -9.29 2.48 18.92
C VAL A 65 -9.36 2.35 20.44
N VAL A 66 -8.42 2.96 21.16
CA VAL A 66 -8.37 2.90 22.62
C VAL A 66 -9.54 3.68 23.23
N GLN A 67 -9.96 4.80 22.61
CA GLN A 67 -11.11 5.58 23.07
C GLN A 67 -12.43 4.85 22.79
N MET A 68 -12.57 4.20 21.63
CA MET A 68 -13.75 3.39 21.30
C MET A 68 -13.89 2.19 22.23
N ALA A 69 -12.79 1.48 22.49
CA ALA A 69 -12.79 0.33 23.38
C ALA A 69 -13.03 0.74 24.86
N ALA A 70 -12.59 1.94 25.26
CA ALA A 70 -12.89 2.50 26.58
C ALA A 70 -14.40 2.77 26.81
N VAL A 71 -15.16 3.13 25.77
CA VAL A 71 -16.63 3.30 25.87
C VAL A 71 -17.33 2.01 26.27
N VAL A 72 -16.80 0.86 25.82
CA VAL A 72 -17.35 -0.46 26.13
C VAL A 72 -16.59 -1.19 27.25
N ASN A 73 -15.66 -0.51 27.94
CA ASN A 73 -14.85 -1.04 29.03
C ASN A 73 -14.10 -2.36 28.70
N ARG A 74 -13.60 -2.47 27.46
CA ARG A 74 -12.86 -3.65 26.98
C ARG A 74 -11.53 -3.22 26.37
N GLU A 75 -10.53 -4.10 26.49
CA GLU A 75 -9.21 -3.86 25.93
C GLU A 75 -9.16 -4.36 24.48
N PRO A 76 -8.84 -3.49 23.49
CA PRO A 76 -8.78 -3.89 22.10
C PRO A 76 -7.56 -4.79 21.86
N LYS A 77 -7.76 -5.86 21.07
CA LYS A 77 -6.72 -6.83 20.74
C LYS A 77 -6.19 -6.55 19.33
N PRO A 78 -4.87 -6.52 19.13
CA PRO A 78 -4.27 -6.32 17.82
C PRO A 78 -4.48 -7.56 16.93
N LEU A 79 -4.77 -7.32 15.64
CA LEU A 79 -4.79 -8.34 14.60
C LEU A 79 -3.58 -8.14 13.69
N TYR A 80 -2.73 -9.15 13.60
CA TYR A 80 -1.53 -9.13 12.77
C TYR A 80 -1.78 -9.87 11.45
N PRO A 81 -1.10 -9.48 10.37
CA PRO A 81 -1.17 -10.22 9.11
C PRO A 81 -0.66 -11.65 9.33
N ALA A 82 -1.23 -12.61 8.59
CA ALA A 82 -0.73 -13.98 8.61
C ALA A 82 0.75 -13.99 8.19
N PRO A 83 1.62 -14.79 8.84
CA PRO A 83 3.03 -14.89 8.45
C PRO A 83 3.17 -15.29 6.98
N LEU A 84 3.98 -14.54 6.23
CA LEU A 84 4.30 -14.79 4.81
C LEU A 84 4.82 -16.20 4.51
N GLU A 85 5.26 -16.95 5.53
CA GLU A 85 5.69 -18.34 5.35
C GLU A 85 4.55 -19.31 5.00
N ALA A 86 3.29 -18.97 5.29
CA ALA A 86 2.14 -19.71 4.75
C ALA A 86 2.00 -19.56 3.22
N SER A 87 2.60 -18.52 2.64
CA SER A 87 2.57 -18.25 1.19
C SER A 87 3.77 -18.80 0.43
N ARG A 88 4.83 -19.28 1.11
CA ARG A 88 6.05 -19.80 0.47
C ARG A 88 5.96 -21.25 -0.03
N PHE A 89 4.84 -21.94 0.18
CA PHE A 89 4.64 -23.30 -0.33
C PHE A 89 4.23 -23.38 -1.82
N PHE A 90 3.99 -22.26 -2.50
CA PHE A 90 3.58 -22.24 -3.90
C PHE A 90 4.70 -21.70 -4.79
N GLY A 91 5.62 -22.60 -5.15
CA GLY A 91 6.69 -22.31 -6.11
C GLY A 91 6.27 -22.54 -7.57
N ASN A 92 6.67 -21.59 -8.43
CA ASN A 92 6.75 -21.62 -9.90
C ASN A 92 5.43 -21.66 -10.70
N ALA A 93 4.94 -20.46 -11.04
CA ALA A 93 3.88 -20.22 -12.01
C ALA A 93 4.45 -20.02 -13.42
N GLN A 94 4.27 -21.03 -14.27
CA GLN A 94 4.04 -20.84 -15.71
C GLN A 94 2.87 -21.74 -16.10
N ASN A 95 1.77 -21.13 -16.58
CA ASN A 95 0.58 -21.77 -17.12
C ASN A 95 -0.04 -22.89 -16.26
N MET A 96 -0.42 -22.57 -15.02
CA MET A 96 -1.25 -23.48 -14.22
C MET A 96 -2.71 -23.02 -14.28
N THR A 97 -3.56 -23.84 -14.90
CA THR A 97 -4.93 -23.94 -14.40
C THR A 97 -4.82 -24.14 -12.89
N VAL A 98 -5.52 -23.34 -12.08
CA VAL A 98 -5.51 -23.50 -10.62
C VAL A 98 -6.00 -24.92 -10.33
N ASN A 99 -5.04 -25.84 -10.14
CA ASN A 99 -5.33 -27.24 -9.95
C ASN A 99 -5.72 -27.40 -8.48
N VAL A 100 -7.00 -27.10 -8.21
CA VAL A 100 -7.56 -27.23 -6.88
C VAL A 100 -7.59 -28.72 -6.54
N PRO A 101 -6.82 -29.17 -5.53
CA PRO A 101 -6.80 -30.59 -5.17
C PRO A 101 -8.21 -31.08 -4.81
N PRO A 102 -8.58 -32.31 -5.18
CA PRO A 102 -9.81 -32.91 -4.70
C PRO A 102 -9.83 -32.90 -3.17
N GLY A 103 -10.83 -32.24 -2.57
CA GLY A 103 -10.96 -32.13 -1.11
C GLY A 103 -10.51 -30.79 -0.52
N ALA A 104 -9.83 -29.92 -1.26
CA ALA A 104 -9.36 -28.62 -0.75
C ALA A 104 -10.49 -27.73 -0.19
N LEU A 105 -11.69 -27.79 -0.80
CA LEU A 105 -12.87 -27.09 -0.27
C LEU A 105 -13.30 -27.64 1.09
N ALA A 106 -13.24 -28.96 1.28
CA ALA A 106 -13.63 -29.59 2.54
C ALA A 106 -12.63 -29.25 3.66
N GLU A 107 -11.34 -29.34 3.35
CA GLU A 107 -10.26 -28.96 4.28
C GLU A 107 -10.32 -27.48 4.66
N PHE A 108 -10.54 -26.60 3.69
CA PHE A 108 -10.75 -25.17 3.95
C PHE A 108 -11.98 -24.94 4.82
N THR A 109 -13.09 -25.62 4.53
CA THR A 109 -14.33 -25.48 5.30
C THR A 109 -14.14 -25.94 6.74
N GLU A 110 -13.42 -27.04 6.97
CA GLU A 110 -13.12 -27.53 8.31
C GLU A 110 -12.18 -26.60 9.07
N TYR A 111 -11.13 -26.11 8.41
CA TYR A 111 -10.25 -25.08 8.96
C TYR A 111 -11.04 -23.82 9.33
N PHE A 112 -11.87 -23.32 8.41
CA PHE A 112 -12.64 -22.11 8.59
C PHE A 112 -13.63 -22.24 9.76
N ALA A 113 -14.36 -23.36 9.84
CA ALA A 113 -15.27 -23.63 10.96
C ALA A 113 -14.56 -23.80 12.31
N ARG A 114 -13.32 -24.29 12.32
CA ARG A 114 -12.51 -24.44 13.54
C ARG A 114 -11.96 -23.12 14.07
N ASN A 115 -11.69 -22.16 13.18
CA ASN A 115 -10.97 -20.93 13.51
C ASN A 115 -11.86 -19.68 13.56
N TYR A 116 -13.08 -19.73 13.03
CA TYR A 116 -14.03 -18.62 13.15
C TYR A 116 -14.91 -18.80 14.39
N PRO A 117 -15.07 -17.74 15.22
CA PRO A 117 -15.85 -17.83 16.44
C PRO A 117 -17.32 -18.14 16.13
N GLY A 118 -18.02 -18.71 17.12
CA GLY A 118 -19.36 -19.27 16.99
C GLY A 118 -20.47 -18.26 16.64
N PRO A 119 -21.72 -18.50 17.05
CA PRO A 119 -22.90 -17.81 16.52
C PRO A 119 -22.92 -16.28 16.69
N ASP A 120 -22.04 -15.72 17.52
CA ASP A 120 -21.92 -14.29 17.82
C ASP A 120 -20.96 -13.53 16.86
N THR A 121 -20.48 -14.19 15.81
CA THR A 121 -19.76 -13.51 14.73
C THR A 121 -20.69 -13.08 13.61
N VAL A 122 -20.26 -12.06 12.85
CA VAL A 122 -20.94 -11.63 11.60
C VAL A 122 -21.12 -12.80 10.63
N ILE A 123 -20.31 -13.87 10.77
CA ILE A 123 -20.36 -15.09 9.98
C ILE A 123 -21.15 -16.16 10.75
N TYR A 124 -22.48 -15.98 10.78
CA TYR A 124 -23.44 -16.77 11.55
C TYR A 124 -23.34 -18.30 11.33
N ASN A 125 -22.89 -18.75 10.15
CA ASN A 125 -22.64 -20.18 9.89
C ASN A 125 -21.40 -20.40 9.02
N PRO A 126 -20.26 -20.83 9.59
CA PRO A 126 -19.02 -20.98 8.84
C PRO A 126 -19.13 -21.99 7.68
N TYR A 127 -19.99 -23.01 7.79
CA TYR A 127 -20.21 -23.98 6.71
C TYR A 127 -20.94 -23.39 5.51
N TRP A 128 -21.71 -22.31 5.71
CA TRP A 128 -22.36 -21.59 4.61
C TRP A 128 -21.41 -20.61 3.92
N HIS A 129 -20.56 -19.94 4.70
CA HIS A 129 -19.68 -18.90 4.19
C HIS A 129 -18.36 -19.44 3.63
N ALA A 130 -17.81 -20.52 4.19
CA ALA A 130 -16.53 -21.07 3.76
C ALA A 130 -16.51 -21.44 2.26
N PRO A 131 -17.55 -22.11 1.69
CA PRO A 131 -17.54 -22.39 0.25
C PRO A 131 -17.56 -21.14 -0.64
N LYS A 132 -18.20 -20.06 -0.19
CA LYS A 132 -18.26 -18.80 -0.93
C LYS A 132 -16.91 -18.09 -0.90
N ILE A 133 -16.29 -18.01 0.27
CA ILE A 133 -14.98 -17.39 0.47
C ILE A 133 -13.91 -18.18 -0.29
N PHE A 134 -13.94 -19.51 -0.21
CA PHE A 134 -13.03 -20.38 -0.95
C PHE A 134 -13.11 -20.13 -2.46
N ARG A 135 -14.32 -20.11 -3.03
CA ARG A 135 -14.51 -19.83 -4.46
C ARG A 135 -14.06 -18.42 -4.85
N ALA A 136 -14.35 -17.42 -4.01
CA ALA A 136 -13.89 -16.05 -4.24
C ALA A 136 -12.35 -15.96 -4.28
N ALA A 137 -11.67 -16.66 -3.36
CA ALA A 137 -10.21 -16.73 -3.34
C ALA A 137 -9.66 -17.41 -4.60
N ILE A 138 -10.20 -18.57 -5.00
CA ILE A 138 -9.79 -19.27 -6.23
C ILE A 138 -9.99 -18.38 -7.47
N ASN A 139 -11.12 -17.69 -7.56
CA ASN A 139 -11.39 -16.76 -8.65
C ASN A 139 -10.43 -15.57 -8.65
N ALA A 140 -10.11 -15.02 -7.48
CA ALA A 140 -9.15 -13.93 -7.36
C ALA A 140 -7.75 -14.36 -7.87
N PHE A 141 -7.30 -15.54 -7.47
CA PHE A 141 -6.04 -16.12 -7.98
C PHE A 141 -6.08 -16.34 -9.50
N ALA A 142 -7.17 -16.89 -10.03
CA ALA A 142 -7.32 -17.06 -11.47
C ALA A 142 -7.36 -15.73 -12.24
N SER A 143 -7.96 -14.68 -11.66
CA SER A 143 -8.03 -13.34 -12.27
C SER A 143 -6.71 -12.57 -12.21
N GLN A 144 -5.89 -12.79 -11.17
CA GLN A 144 -4.54 -12.21 -11.12
C GLN A 144 -3.68 -12.68 -12.29
N GLU A 145 -3.93 -13.89 -12.80
CA GLU A 145 -3.19 -14.45 -13.93
C GLU A 145 -3.76 -14.05 -15.29
N GLN A 146 -5.03 -13.62 -15.36
CA GLN A 146 -5.69 -13.18 -16.59
C GLN A 146 -5.67 -11.65 -16.79
N GLY A 147 -5.21 -10.89 -15.79
CA GLY A 147 -5.22 -9.42 -15.79
C GLY A 147 -3.92 -8.75 -16.23
N ALA A 148 -3.03 -9.46 -16.93
CA ALA A 148 -1.88 -8.87 -17.62
C ALA A 148 -2.07 -8.91 -19.14
N ASP A 149 -3.32 -8.76 -19.62
CA ASP A 149 -3.51 -8.17 -20.93
C ASP A 149 -2.92 -6.76 -20.88
N ASP A 150 -2.05 -6.48 -21.84
CA ASP A 150 -1.18 -5.32 -21.94
C ASP A 150 -1.96 -4.02 -22.20
N TRP A 151 -2.78 -3.60 -21.24
CA TRP A 151 -3.34 -2.24 -21.18
C TRP A 151 -2.25 -1.21 -20.86
N SER A 152 -1.02 -1.65 -20.58
CA SER A 152 0.13 -0.77 -20.32
C SER A 152 0.66 -0.07 -21.58
N ALA A 153 0.25 -0.55 -22.76
CA ALA A 153 0.51 0.08 -24.04
C ALA A 153 -0.48 1.22 -24.39
N GLU A 154 -1.50 1.47 -23.56
CA GLU A 154 -2.41 2.59 -23.80
C GLU A 154 -1.72 3.94 -23.60
N GLU A 155 -2.09 4.88 -24.47
CA GLU A 155 -1.60 6.24 -24.47
C GLU A 155 -1.83 6.90 -23.09
N LYS A 156 -0.74 7.42 -22.49
CA LYS A 156 -0.80 8.18 -21.24
C LYS A 156 -1.64 9.44 -21.49
N LEU A 157 -2.75 9.56 -20.76
CA LEU A 157 -3.61 10.72 -20.82
C LEU A 157 -3.25 11.70 -19.71
N THR A 158 -3.41 13.00 -19.96
CA THR A 158 -3.51 13.97 -18.85
C THR A 158 -4.77 13.69 -18.01
N ALA A 159 -4.81 14.22 -16.79
CA ALA A 159 -5.98 14.05 -15.92
C ALA A 159 -7.26 14.61 -16.58
N GLU A 160 -7.13 15.71 -17.31
CA GLU A 160 -8.21 16.35 -18.07
C GLU A 160 -8.66 15.49 -19.25
N GLU A 161 -7.75 14.88 -20.00
CA GLU A 161 -8.09 13.98 -21.12
C GLU A 161 -8.73 12.68 -20.63
N ALA A 162 -8.24 12.12 -19.51
CA ALA A 162 -8.84 10.94 -18.88
C ALA A 162 -10.26 11.25 -18.40
N TRP A 163 -10.46 12.43 -17.78
CA TRP A 163 -11.78 12.90 -17.38
C TRP A 163 -12.70 13.13 -18.58
N GLN A 164 -12.21 13.78 -19.64
CA GLN A 164 -12.99 14.02 -20.85
C GLN A 164 -13.41 12.71 -21.51
N THR A 165 -12.50 11.74 -21.61
CA THR A 165 -12.79 10.40 -22.14
C THR A 165 -13.85 9.70 -21.30
N LEU A 166 -13.77 9.79 -19.98
CA LEU A 166 -14.78 9.24 -19.07
C LEU A 166 -16.16 9.88 -19.30
N CYS A 167 -16.22 11.20 -19.49
CA CYS A 167 -17.47 11.92 -19.76
C CYS A 167 -18.05 11.68 -21.17
N GLU A 168 -17.20 11.43 -22.16
CA GLU A 168 -17.60 11.19 -23.56
C GLU A 168 -17.90 9.71 -23.85
N THR A 169 -17.46 8.81 -22.98
CA THR A 169 -17.77 7.38 -23.10
C THR A 169 -19.29 7.24 -23.02
N PRO A 170 -19.96 6.74 -24.07
CA PRO A 170 -21.41 6.64 -24.09
C PRO A 170 -21.87 5.82 -22.89
N ASP A 171 -22.74 6.43 -22.10
CA ASP A 171 -23.28 5.86 -20.88
C ASP A 171 -24.19 4.67 -21.20
N ILE A 172 -23.58 3.49 -21.30
CA ILE A 172 -24.27 2.22 -21.56
C ILE A 172 -24.71 1.54 -20.27
N THR A 173 -24.36 2.09 -19.10
CA THR A 173 -24.53 1.42 -17.80
C THR A 173 -25.51 2.14 -16.87
N SER A 174 -25.84 3.41 -17.10
CA SER A 174 -26.83 4.11 -16.29
C SER A 174 -28.22 3.47 -16.34
N PRO A 175 -28.84 3.19 -15.19
CA PRO A 175 -30.24 2.79 -15.13
C PRO A 175 -31.13 3.93 -15.63
N GLU A 176 -32.26 3.59 -16.24
CA GLU A 176 -33.24 4.56 -16.75
C GLU A 176 -33.78 5.50 -15.64
N GLU A 177 -33.70 5.08 -14.38
CA GLU A 177 -34.08 5.87 -13.20
C GLU A 177 -33.04 6.94 -12.78
N TYR A 178 -31.79 6.86 -13.25
CA TYR A 178 -30.71 7.80 -12.89
C TYR A 178 -29.81 8.12 -14.09
N PRO A 179 -30.30 8.92 -15.06
CA PRO A 179 -29.56 9.23 -16.29
C PRO A 179 -28.34 10.15 -16.07
N ASP A 180 -28.11 10.60 -14.85
CA ASP A 180 -27.02 11.47 -14.41
C ASP A 180 -25.91 10.75 -13.63
N HIS A 181 -26.01 9.42 -13.47
CA HIS A 181 -25.05 8.62 -12.69
C HIS A 181 -24.26 7.62 -13.54
N ALA A 182 -23.10 8.03 -14.06
CA ALA A 182 -22.20 7.11 -14.76
C ALA A 182 -21.78 5.93 -13.84
N LEU A 183 -22.25 4.72 -14.15
CA LEU A 183 -21.84 3.51 -13.44
C LEU A 183 -20.55 2.96 -14.07
N ILE A 184 -19.42 3.29 -13.46
CA ILE A 184 -18.12 2.69 -13.77
C ILE A 184 -17.76 1.59 -12.79
N THR A 185 -17.06 0.54 -13.26
CA THR A 185 -16.50 -0.48 -12.36
C THR A 185 -15.26 0.03 -11.65
N PHE A 186 -14.86 -0.65 -10.58
CA PHE A 186 -13.65 -0.33 -9.86
C PHE A 186 -12.39 -0.51 -10.73
N GLU A 187 -12.38 -1.48 -11.65
CA GLU A 187 -11.29 -1.67 -12.61
C GLU A 187 -11.21 -0.50 -13.61
N GLN A 188 -12.35 -0.02 -14.12
CA GLN A 188 -12.40 1.14 -15.01
C GLN A 188 -11.89 2.40 -14.32
N LEU A 189 -12.35 2.66 -13.09
CA LEU A 189 -11.85 3.78 -12.29
C LEU A 189 -10.33 3.69 -12.06
N ARG A 190 -9.82 2.49 -11.72
CA ARG A 190 -8.38 2.27 -11.54
C ARG A 190 -7.60 2.58 -12.82
N SER A 191 -8.04 2.09 -13.97
CA SER A 191 -7.41 2.38 -15.27
C SER A 191 -7.36 3.88 -15.56
N TYR A 192 -8.46 4.61 -15.33
CA TYR A 192 -8.47 6.07 -15.48
C TYR A 192 -7.50 6.75 -14.51
N MET A 193 -7.43 6.31 -13.25
CA MET A 193 -6.49 6.86 -12.27
C MET A 193 -5.03 6.54 -12.59
N GLU A 194 -4.73 5.38 -13.17
CA GLU A 194 -3.39 4.99 -13.61
C GLU A 194 -2.95 5.79 -14.84
N ARG A 195 -3.87 6.06 -15.77
CA ARG A 195 -3.62 6.90 -16.95
C ARG A 195 -3.49 8.38 -16.58
N ALA A 196 -4.38 8.87 -15.71
CA ALA A 196 -4.39 10.22 -15.17
C ALA A 196 -3.33 10.44 -14.08
N ALA A 197 -2.66 9.38 -13.61
CA ALA A 197 -1.57 9.51 -12.67
C ALA A 197 -0.64 10.55 -13.27
N PRO A 198 -0.30 11.63 -12.52
CA PRO A 198 0.57 12.65 -13.04
C PRO A 198 1.74 11.88 -13.59
N VAL A 199 1.99 12.01 -14.91
CA VAL A 199 3.24 11.54 -15.48
C VAL A 199 4.22 12.13 -14.50
N CYS A 200 4.85 11.28 -13.68
CA CYS A 200 5.97 11.72 -12.89
C CYS A 200 6.82 12.28 -13.99
N VAL A 201 6.81 13.61 -14.13
CA VAL A 201 7.70 14.31 -15.02
C VAL A 201 8.97 13.88 -14.36
N GLU A 202 9.58 12.82 -14.90
CA GLU A 202 10.86 12.34 -14.47
C GLU A 202 11.61 13.63 -14.38
N LYS A 203 12.04 13.97 -13.18
CA LYS A 203 12.79 15.19 -12.94
C LYS A 203 14.06 15.00 -13.75
N THR A 204 13.96 15.25 -15.04
CA THR A 204 14.95 15.80 -15.93
C THR A 204 15.12 17.25 -15.48
N GLY A 205 15.26 17.47 -14.17
CA GLY A 205 16.03 18.58 -13.69
C GLY A 205 17.37 18.33 -14.34
N SER A 206 17.61 19.05 -15.44
CA SER A 206 18.87 18.98 -16.13
C SER A 206 19.93 19.09 -15.05
N GLU A 207 20.84 18.12 -14.94
CA GLU A 207 21.95 18.22 -13.99
C GLU A 207 22.92 19.32 -14.38
N THR A 208 22.49 20.28 -15.19
CA THR A 208 23.24 21.41 -15.72
C THR A 208 22.42 22.69 -15.55
N CYS A 209 23.12 23.77 -15.25
CA CYS A 209 22.54 25.11 -15.15
C CYS A 209 22.17 25.62 -16.55
N PRO A 210 20.91 26.01 -16.83
CA PRO A 210 20.52 26.49 -18.16
C PRO A 210 21.18 27.82 -18.58
N ILE A 211 21.83 28.54 -17.65
CA ILE A 211 22.49 29.83 -17.94
C ILE A 211 23.96 29.64 -18.39
N CYS A 212 24.72 28.83 -17.65
CA CYS A 212 26.16 28.61 -17.91
C CYS A 212 26.47 27.23 -18.52
N LEU A 213 25.45 26.37 -18.65
CA LEU A 213 25.54 25.00 -19.18
C LEU A 213 26.52 24.08 -18.43
N THR A 214 26.94 24.48 -17.23
CA THR A 214 27.82 23.68 -16.38
C THR A 214 27.01 22.73 -15.51
N ALA A 215 27.49 21.50 -15.33
CA ALA A 215 26.87 20.52 -14.47
C ALA A 215 26.84 20.99 -12.99
N PHE A 216 25.74 20.72 -12.30
CA PHE A 216 25.62 20.97 -10.86
C PHE A 216 26.53 20.03 -10.07
N LYS A 217 27.15 20.57 -9.04
CA LYS A 217 28.04 19.84 -8.13
C LYS A 217 27.50 19.90 -6.71
N LEU A 218 27.81 18.88 -5.91
CA LEU A 218 27.47 18.84 -4.50
C LEU A 218 28.00 20.11 -3.80
N GLY A 219 27.12 20.86 -3.14
CA GLY A 219 27.44 22.14 -2.51
C GLY A 219 27.27 23.38 -3.39
N ASP A 220 26.86 23.25 -4.65
CA ASP A 220 26.46 24.41 -5.46
C ASP A 220 25.25 25.11 -4.83
N VAL A 221 25.31 26.44 -4.72
CA VAL A 221 24.17 27.26 -4.28
C VAL A 221 23.26 27.51 -5.47
N LEU A 222 22.07 26.92 -5.43
CA LEU A 222 21.07 27.00 -6.48
C LEU A 222 19.90 27.90 -6.08
N ARG A 223 19.26 28.53 -7.07
CA ARG A 223 17.98 29.22 -6.92
C ARG A 223 16.98 28.65 -7.93
N PRO A 224 15.70 28.44 -7.53
CA PRO A 224 14.64 28.18 -8.49
C PRO A 224 14.40 29.41 -9.36
N ARG A 225 13.91 29.20 -10.58
CA ARG A 225 13.47 30.28 -11.47
C ARG A 225 11.95 30.40 -11.41
N PRO A 226 11.37 31.62 -11.24
CA PRO A 226 9.92 31.79 -11.22
C PRO A 226 9.25 31.36 -12.53
N ASN A 227 9.90 31.64 -13.67
CA ASN A 227 9.30 31.54 -15.00
C ASN A 227 10.05 30.57 -15.94
N ALA A 228 10.84 29.64 -15.40
CA ALA A 228 11.57 28.68 -16.20
C ALA A 228 11.77 27.34 -15.48
N PRO A 229 11.89 26.23 -16.23
CA PRO A 229 12.12 24.93 -15.64
C PRO A 229 13.52 24.82 -15.03
N GLY A 230 13.59 24.18 -13.88
CA GLY A 230 14.83 23.79 -13.21
C GLY A 230 15.54 24.90 -12.43
N PRO A 231 16.48 24.52 -11.55
CA PRO A 231 17.28 25.48 -10.82
C PRO A 231 18.40 26.10 -11.68
N VAL A 232 19.00 27.18 -11.19
CA VAL A 232 20.23 27.78 -11.72
C VAL A 232 21.21 28.08 -10.60
N HIS A 233 22.51 28.18 -10.90
CA HIS A 233 23.47 28.72 -9.94
C HIS A 233 23.07 30.14 -9.52
N ALA A 234 23.10 30.43 -8.22
CA ALA A 234 22.76 31.76 -7.70
C ALA A 234 23.57 32.88 -8.37
N ALA A 235 24.88 32.64 -8.57
CA ALA A 235 25.77 33.58 -9.27
C ALA A 235 25.40 33.79 -10.75
N CYS A 236 24.87 32.75 -11.42
CA CYS A 236 24.40 32.88 -12.80
C CYS A 236 23.16 33.77 -12.88
N LEU A 237 22.24 33.65 -11.93
CA LEU A 237 21.05 34.50 -11.86
C LEU A 237 21.40 35.95 -11.51
N GLU A 238 22.42 36.18 -10.68
CA GLU A 238 22.90 37.55 -10.37
C GLU A 238 23.56 38.23 -11.57
N SER A 239 24.27 37.48 -12.41
CA SER A 239 24.88 38.02 -13.64
C SER A 239 23.90 38.17 -14.81
N LYS A 240 22.86 37.33 -14.86
CA LYS A 240 21.81 37.34 -15.89
C LYS A 240 20.44 37.18 -15.22
N PRO A 241 19.87 38.26 -14.67
CA PRO A 241 18.63 38.18 -13.93
C PRO A 241 17.46 37.85 -14.85
N ASP A 242 16.44 37.20 -14.28
CA ASP A 242 15.22 36.90 -15.02
C ASP A 242 14.45 38.18 -15.34
N ILE A 243 14.02 38.26 -16.60
CA ILE A 243 13.21 39.36 -17.11
C ILE A 243 11.81 38.82 -17.33
N ASP A 244 10.84 39.49 -16.72
CA ASP A 244 9.43 39.25 -16.97
C ASP A 244 9.13 39.51 -18.46
N ARG A 245 8.62 38.49 -19.16
CA ARG A 245 8.43 38.55 -20.61
C ARG A 245 7.37 39.56 -21.05
N GLU A 246 6.40 39.87 -20.18
CA GLU A 246 5.30 40.77 -20.51
C GLU A 246 5.69 42.22 -20.23
N THR A 247 6.35 42.46 -19.09
CA THR A 247 6.64 43.82 -18.61
C THR A 247 8.06 44.30 -18.94
N GLY A 248 8.96 43.39 -19.30
CA GLY A 248 10.38 43.68 -19.50
C GLY A 248 11.13 44.07 -18.22
N LYS A 249 10.50 43.95 -17.05
CA LYS A 249 11.12 44.29 -15.75
C LYS A 249 11.94 43.12 -15.23
N ILE A 250 13.01 43.45 -14.51
CA ILE A 250 13.81 42.46 -13.78
C ILE A 250 12.98 41.92 -12.61
N ILE A 251 12.86 40.60 -12.53
CA ILE A 251 12.21 39.91 -11.42
C ILE A 251 13.22 39.84 -10.28
N VAL A 252 13.03 40.68 -9.26
CA VAL A 252 13.92 40.78 -8.08
C VAL A 252 13.49 39.82 -6.97
N GLU A 253 12.43 39.03 -7.16
CA GLU A 253 11.94 38.13 -6.12
C GLU A 253 13.02 37.14 -5.69
N THR A 254 13.39 37.23 -4.42
CA THR A 254 14.39 36.37 -3.80
C THR A 254 13.74 35.04 -3.44
N LEU A 255 13.60 34.17 -4.43
CA LEU A 255 13.31 32.77 -4.14
C LEU A 255 14.43 32.18 -3.26
N PRO A 256 14.10 31.32 -2.30
CA PRO A 256 15.08 30.78 -1.37
C PRO A 256 16.16 30.00 -2.11
N THR A 257 17.42 30.21 -1.71
CA THR A 257 18.56 29.41 -2.16
C THR A 257 18.57 28.05 -1.48
N PHE A 258 19.05 27.03 -2.17
CA PHE A 258 19.31 25.70 -1.61
C PHE A 258 20.64 25.13 -2.12
N LEU A 259 21.20 24.17 -1.39
CA LEU A 259 22.43 23.49 -1.79
C LEU A 259 22.10 22.24 -2.62
N TYR A 260 22.76 22.09 -3.77
CA TYR A 260 22.59 20.90 -4.59
C TYR A 260 23.12 19.66 -3.87
N GLY A 261 22.30 18.61 -3.81
CA GLY A 261 22.62 17.33 -3.19
C GLY A 261 22.40 17.26 -1.66
N GLU A 262 21.99 18.34 -1.02
CA GLU A 262 21.45 18.26 0.35
C GLU A 262 19.96 17.91 0.31
N PRO A 263 19.46 17.06 1.22
CA PRO A 263 18.02 16.84 1.36
C PRO A 263 17.36 18.19 1.63
N ALA A 264 16.31 18.51 0.86
CA ALA A 264 15.60 19.78 1.01
C ALA A 264 15.26 20.00 2.50
N PRO A 265 15.58 21.17 3.08
CA PRO A 265 15.23 21.43 4.47
C PRO A 265 13.72 21.29 4.60
N ALA A 266 13.26 20.42 5.50
CA ALA A 266 11.84 20.20 5.75
C ALA A 266 11.18 21.57 5.91
N THR A 267 10.30 21.92 4.98
CA THR A 267 9.73 23.25 4.88
C THR A 267 8.97 23.56 6.17
N ALA A 268 9.57 24.34 7.06
CA ALA A 268 8.88 24.86 8.22
C ALA A 268 7.90 25.93 7.73
N ILE A 269 6.66 25.51 7.47
CA ILE A 269 5.55 26.43 7.22
C ILE A 269 5.37 27.23 8.51
N ARG A 270 5.95 28.43 8.55
CA ARG A 270 5.63 29.40 9.60
C ARG A 270 4.24 29.94 9.30
N VAL A 271 3.24 29.43 10.02
CA VAL A 271 1.94 30.08 10.13
C VAL A 271 2.17 31.40 10.85
N VAL A 272 2.17 32.49 10.07
CA VAL A 272 2.11 33.84 10.63
C VAL A 272 0.70 34.02 11.16
N THR A 273 0.55 33.97 12.48
CA THR A 273 -0.69 34.38 13.14
C THR A 273 -0.65 35.90 13.30
N SER A 274 -1.66 36.56 12.75
CA SER A 274 -1.95 37.99 12.93
C SER A 274 -2.58 38.25 14.29
#